data_AF-A0A0V0VBJ2-F1
#
_entry.id   AF-A0A0V0VBJ2-F1
#
_cell.length_a   1.000
_cell.length_b   1.000
_cell.length_c   1.000
_cell.angle_alpha   90.00
_cell.angle_beta   90.00
_cell.angle_gamma   90.00
#
_symmetry.space_group_name_H-M   'P 1'
#
loop_
_entity.id
_entity.type
_entity.pdbx_description
1 polymer ?
#
loop_
_entity_poly.entity_id
_entity_poly.type
_entity_poly.pdbx_seq_one_letter_code
_entity_poly.pdbx_strand_id
1 'polypeptide(L)'
;MDVNCLFDTGAERSFIREDVAQELGLREEKLSVTVHGFGGGSKELQESMVVHFHLCPLSGGPQKLIEALTTKTLCDDIFQPQISARGWPHLRDLGLADEEEEDLTVHVVIGVDYFFRMLGSTIVRAGDDDPVAVETCLGWVICGPQTASQIPSPT
;
A
#
# COMPACT_ATOMS: atom_id res chain seq x y z
N MET A 1 2.74 9.79 -12.75
CA MET A 1 1.62 8.86 -12.58
C MET A 1 1.51 8.62 -11.10
N ASP A 2 0.30 8.72 -10.57
CA ASP A 2 0.04 8.52 -9.15
C ASP A 2 -0.45 7.08 -8.97
N VAL A 3 0.01 6.42 -7.91
CA VAL A 3 -0.25 5.00 -7.67
C VAL A 3 -0.49 4.75 -6.19
N ASN A 4 -1.45 3.88 -5.89
CA ASN A 4 -1.71 3.43 -4.52
C ASN A 4 -0.81 2.22 -4.19
N CYS A 5 -0.07 2.31 -3.09
CA CYS A 5 0.84 1.28 -2.63
C CYS A 5 0.29 0.58 -1.38
N LEU A 6 0.26 -0.75 -1.40
CA LEU A 6 -0.05 -1.57 -0.22
C LEU A 6 1.27 -2.08 0.39
N PHE A 7 1.47 -1.84 1.69
CA PHE A 7 2.60 -2.40 2.43
C PHE A 7 2.19 -3.72 3.07
N ASP A 8 2.71 -4.83 2.56
CA ASP A 8 2.28 -6.17 2.95
C ASP A 8 3.45 -7.03 3.46
N THR A 9 3.46 -7.27 4.77
CA THR A 9 4.45 -8.16 5.40
C THR A 9 4.24 -9.65 5.09
N GLY A 10 3.10 -10.03 4.52
CA GLY A 10 2.80 -11.38 4.07
C GLY A 10 3.36 -11.68 2.67
N ALA A 11 3.74 -10.66 1.91
CA ALA A 11 4.32 -10.81 0.58
C ALA A 11 5.86 -10.90 0.64
N GLU A 12 6.45 -11.98 0.13
CA GLU A 12 7.92 -12.16 0.08
C GLU A 12 8.59 -11.17 -0.90
N ARG A 13 7.91 -10.89 -2.01
CA ARG A 13 8.37 -10.00 -3.07
C ARG A 13 7.41 -8.84 -3.25
N SER A 14 7.93 -7.76 -3.80
CA SER A 14 7.10 -6.65 -4.27
C SER A 14 6.47 -6.96 -5.62
N PHE A 15 5.26 -6.44 -5.85
CA PHE A 15 4.49 -6.65 -7.07
C PHE A 15 3.95 -5.33 -7.63
N ILE A 16 3.73 -5.28 -8.95
CA ILE A 16 3.10 -4.15 -9.65
C ILE A 16 2.07 -4.68 -10.63
N ARG A 17 0.97 -3.96 -10.84
CA ARG A 17 0.01 -4.34 -11.87
C ARG A 17 0.61 -4.29 -13.26
N GLU A 18 0.26 -5.27 -14.11
CA GLU A 18 0.73 -5.35 -15.50
C GLU A 18 0.32 -4.13 -16.32
N ASP A 19 -0.88 -3.58 -16.12
CA ASP A 19 -1.36 -2.40 -16.83
C ASP A 19 -0.56 -1.15 -16.46
N VAL A 20 -0.26 -0.95 -15.17
CA VAL A 20 0.61 0.13 -14.68
C VAL A 20 2.02 0.00 -15.24
N ALA A 21 2.60 -1.21 -15.21
CA ALA A 21 3.93 -1.45 -15.78
C ALA A 21 3.97 -1.17 -17.28
N GLN A 22 2.90 -1.53 -18.02
CA GLN A 22 2.77 -1.24 -19.45
C GLN A 22 2.63 0.25 -19.74
N GLU A 23 1.83 0.98 -18.96
CA GLU A 23 1.66 2.43 -19.10
C GLU A 23 2.98 3.17 -18.88
N LEU A 24 3.76 2.73 -17.89
CA LEU A 24 5.11 3.25 -17.62
C LEU A 24 6.17 2.78 -18.63
N GLY A 25 5.81 1.88 -19.57
CA GLY A 25 6.75 1.33 -20.55
C GLY A 25 7.82 0.42 -19.96
N LEU A 26 7.59 -0.13 -18.76
CA LEU A 26 8.54 -1.02 -18.07
C LEU A 26 8.53 -2.39 -18.73
N ARG A 27 9.65 -2.77 -19.37
CA ARG A 27 9.80 -4.09 -20.00
C ARG A 27 11.24 -4.54 -19.89
N GLU A 28 11.48 -5.54 -19.05
CA GLU A 28 12.78 -6.16 -18.91
C GLU A 28 12.70 -7.68 -19.17
N GLU A 29 12.84 -8.50 -18.12
CA GLU A 29 13.03 -9.94 -18.22
C GLU A 29 11.75 -10.72 -17.89
N LYS A 30 11.40 -11.69 -18.73
CA LYS A 30 10.30 -12.64 -18.50
C LYS A 30 10.73 -13.72 -17.52
N LEU A 31 9.93 -13.94 -16.49
CA LEU A 31 10.13 -14.98 -15.48
C LEU A 31 8.82 -15.78 -15.29
N SER A 32 8.94 -17.11 -15.22
CA SER A 32 7.82 -17.95 -14.80
C SER A 32 7.88 -18.09 -13.28
N VAL A 33 6.89 -17.55 -12.57
CA VAL A 33 6.84 -17.55 -11.12
C VAL A 33 5.62 -18.33 -10.66
N THR A 34 5.77 -19.14 -9.62
CA THR A 34 4.62 -19.73 -8.93
C THR A 34 4.26 -18.84 -7.75
N VAL A 35 3.05 -18.28 -7.77
CA VAL A 35 2.55 -17.46 -6.66
C VAL A 35 1.75 -18.37 -5.71
N HIS A 36 1.99 -18.21 -4.41
CA HIS A 36 1.32 -18.95 -3.36
C HIS A 36 0.45 -18.00 -2.54
N GLY A 37 -0.87 -18.09 -2.69
CA GLY A 37 -1.82 -17.35 -1.86
C GLY A 37 -2.04 -17.97 -0.48
N PHE A 38 -2.68 -17.20 0.40
CA PHE A 38 -3.06 -17.66 1.74
C PHE A 38 -3.97 -18.91 1.66
N GLY A 39 -3.73 -19.90 2.54
CA GLY A 39 -4.51 -21.15 2.58
C GLY A 39 -4.08 -22.24 1.59
N GLY A 40 -3.03 -22.04 0.79
CA GLY A 40 -2.44 -23.07 -0.09
C GLY A 40 -3.31 -23.47 -1.30
N GLY A 41 -4.44 -22.78 -1.51
CA GLY A 41 -5.48 -23.16 -2.48
C GLY A 41 -5.22 -22.73 -3.93
N SER A 42 -4.50 -21.62 -4.16
CA SER A 42 -4.12 -21.19 -5.50
C SER A 42 -2.60 -21.27 -5.68
N LYS A 43 -2.16 -22.32 -6.39
CA LYS A 43 -0.85 -22.36 -7.02
C LYS A 43 -1.06 -21.98 -8.47
N GLU A 44 -0.96 -20.70 -8.77
CA GLU A 44 -1.04 -20.24 -10.15
C GLU A 44 0.38 -20.08 -10.68
N LEU A 45 0.68 -20.81 -11.76
CA LEU A 45 1.87 -20.54 -12.54
C LEU A 45 1.58 -19.29 -13.36
N GLN A 46 2.25 -18.21 -13.04
CA GLN A 46 2.07 -16.94 -13.70
C GLN A 46 3.33 -16.57 -14.48
N GLU A 47 3.18 -16.24 -15.76
CA GLU A 47 4.22 -15.49 -16.46
C GLU A 47 4.24 -14.07 -15.88
N SER A 48 5.36 -13.68 -15.29
CA SER A 48 5.59 -12.35 -14.74
C SER A 48 6.81 -11.73 -15.41
N MET A 49 6.90 -10.41 -15.38
CA MET A 49 8.13 -9.69 -15.70
C MET A 49 8.78 -9.24 -14.39
N VAL A 50 10.11 -9.29 -14.32
CA VAL A 50 10.84 -8.46 -13.35
C VAL A 50 10.95 -7.07 -13.94
N VAL A 51 10.61 -6.04 -13.16
CA VAL A 51 10.71 -4.64 -13.59
C VAL A 51 11.31 -3.77 -12.50
N HIS A 52 11.98 -2.70 -12.92
CA HIS A 52 12.55 -1.70 -12.03
C HIS A 52 11.89 -0.33 -12.23
N PHE A 53 11.49 0.31 -11.14
CA PHE A 53 10.93 1.67 -11.17
C PHE A 53 11.24 2.45 -9.90
N HIS A 54 11.02 3.75 -9.94
CA HIS A 54 11.23 4.63 -8.79
C HIS A 54 9.88 5.05 -8.20
N LEU A 55 9.75 4.95 -6.87
CA LEU A 55 8.66 5.55 -6.10
C LEU A 55 9.15 6.77 -5.34
N CYS A 56 8.32 7.79 -5.21
CA CYS A 56 8.56 8.95 -4.35
C CYS A 56 7.24 9.47 -3.75
N PRO A 57 7.30 10.19 -2.61
CA PRO A 57 6.12 10.87 -2.07
C PRO A 57 5.50 11.84 -3.07
N LEU A 58 4.18 11.99 -3.02
CA LEU A 58 3.45 13.02 -3.79
C LEU A 58 3.85 14.44 -3.38
N SER A 59 4.25 14.64 -2.11
CA SER A 59 4.77 15.91 -1.59
C SER A 59 6.17 16.26 -2.13
N GLY A 60 6.78 15.37 -2.93
CA GLY A 60 8.16 15.47 -3.35
C GLY A 60 9.13 14.91 -2.30
N GLY A 61 10.25 14.37 -2.75
CA GLY A 61 11.20 13.74 -1.84
C GLY A 61 12.17 12.77 -2.53
N PRO A 62 12.98 12.06 -1.73
CA PRO A 62 13.91 11.09 -2.27
C PRO A 62 13.17 9.93 -2.94
N GLN A 63 13.66 9.54 -4.11
CA GLN A 63 13.16 8.38 -4.82
C GLN A 63 13.72 7.07 -4.23
N LYS A 64 12.91 6.01 -4.29
CA LYS A 64 13.29 4.64 -3.96
C LYS A 64 13.18 3.77 -5.20
N LEU A 65 14.29 3.17 -5.59
CA LEU A 65 14.31 2.14 -6.63
C LEU A 65 13.71 0.85 -6.07
N ILE A 66 12.71 0.32 -6.76
CA ILE A 66 11.98 -0.90 -6.45
C ILE A 66 12.17 -1.88 -7.61
N GLU A 67 12.49 -3.14 -7.28
CA GLU A 67 12.34 -4.29 -8.16
C GLU A 67 11.00 -4.95 -7.81
N ALA A 68 10.14 -5.20 -8.80
CA ALA A 68 8.87 -5.87 -8.57
C ALA A 68 8.54 -6.88 -9.67
N LEU A 69 7.69 -7.85 -9.33
CA LEU A 69 7.09 -8.77 -10.29
C LEU A 69 5.77 -8.21 -10.82
N THR A 70 5.54 -8.29 -12.13
CA THR A 70 4.25 -7.89 -12.71
C THR A 70 3.17 -8.92 -12.45
N THR A 71 1.95 -8.47 -12.14
CA THR A 71 0.77 -9.35 -12.11
C THR A 71 -0.49 -8.67 -12.60
N LYS A 72 -1.43 -9.45 -13.14
CA LYS A 72 -2.70 -8.93 -13.66
C LYS A 72 -3.61 -8.39 -12.56
N THR A 73 -3.63 -9.09 -11.42
CA THR A 73 -4.49 -8.78 -10.29
C THR A 73 -3.69 -8.91 -9.01
N LEU A 74 -3.71 -7.88 -8.18
CA LEU A 74 -3.06 -7.89 -6.86
C LEU A 74 -4.04 -8.33 -5.76
N CYS A 75 -5.11 -7.56 -5.59
CA CYS A 75 -6.21 -7.81 -4.67
C CYS A 75 -7.48 -7.11 -5.17
N ASP A 76 -8.59 -7.36 -4.50
CA ASP A 76 -9.79 -6.53 -4.64
C ASP A 76 -9.51 -5.09 -4.15
N ASP A 77 -10.36 -4.14 -4.54
CA ASP A 77 -10.23 -2.76 -4.08
C ASP A 77 -10.33 -2.69 -2.55
N ILE A 78 -9.49 -1.84 -1.96
CA ILE A 78 -9.42 -1.67 -0.51
C ILE A 78 -10.26 -0.46 -0.13
N PHE A 79 -11.25 -0.69 0.74
CA PHE A 79 -12.04 0.40 1.30
C PHE A 79 -11.15 1.31 2.16
N GLN A 80 -11.02 2.57 1.74
CA GLN A 80 -10.35 3.61 2.51
C GLN A 80 -11.39 4.47 3.22
N PRO A 81 -11.49 4.36 4.55
CA PRO A 81 -12.37 5.21 5.36
C PRO A 81 -11.80 6.62 5.53
N GLN A 82 -12.70 7.59 5.68
CA GLN A 82 -12.33 8.99 5.92
C GLN A 82 -11.58 9.13 7.25
N ILE A 83 -10.43 9.78 7.21
CA ILE A 83 -9.62 10.04 8.40
C ILE A 83 -10.18 11.26 9.16
N SER A 84 -10.97 10.99 10.21
CA SER A 84 -11.54 12.06 11.03
C SER A 84 -10.54 12.56 12.08
N ALA A 85 -10.05 13.80 11.91
CA ALA A 85 -9.26 14.49 12.93
C ALA A 85 -10.03 14.73 14.26
N ARG A 86 -11.36 14.62 14.25
CA ARG A 86 -12.21 14.61 15.46
C ARG A 86 -12.27 13.23 16.12
N GLY A 87 -12.23 12.17 15.30
CA GLY A 87 -12.15 10.77 15.72
C GLY A 87 -10.83 10.43 16.36
N TRP A 88 -9.75 10.92 15.75
CA TRP A 88 -8.39 10.51 16.07
C TRP A 88 -7.50 11.74 16.26
N PRO A 89 -7.56 12.40 17.44
CA PRO A 89 -6.81 13.61 17.71
C PRO A 89 -5.29 13.46 17.54
N HIS A 90 -4.75 12.25 17.78
CA HIS A 90 -3.33 11.94 17.61
C HIS A 90 -2.86 11.96 16.15
N LEU A 91 -3.76 11.89 15.17
CA LEU A 91 -3.43 11.95 13.75
C LEU A 91 -3.48 13.36 13.16
N ARG A 92 -4.00 14.34 13.91
CA ARG A 92 -4.30 15.70 13.44
C ARG A 92 -3.08 16.44 12.89
N ASP A 93 -1.93 16.30 13.53
CA ASP A 93 -0.73 17.08 13.21
C ASP A 93 0.14 16.42 12.13
N LEU A 94 -0.31 15.29 11.56
CA LEU A 94 0.44 14.55 10.55
C LEU A 94 0.30 15.13 9.14
N GLY A 95 -0.59 16.09 8.94
CA GLY A 95 -0.85 16.71 7.63
C GLY A 95 -1.42 15.72 6.62
N LEU A 96 -2.20 14.73 7.09
CA LEU A 96 -2.94 13.81 6.24
C LEU A 96 -3.93 14.63 5.41
N ALA A 97 -4.12 14.27 4.13
CA ALA A 97 -5.15 14.89 3.32
C ALA A 97 -6.53 14.54 3.90
N ASP A 98 -7.47 15.48 3.81
CA ASP A 98 -8.89 15.20 4.04
C ASP A 98 -9.39 14.37 2.84
N GLU A 99 -9.17 13.06 2.89
CA GLU A 99 -9.57 12.12 1.85
C GLU A 99 -11.00 11.62 2.13
N GLU A 100 -11.85 11.66 1.12
CA GLU A 100 -13.21 11.11 1.18
C GLU A 100 -13.16 9.57 1.28
N GLU A 101 -14.27 8.97 1.71
CA GLU A 101 -14.40 7.51 1.67
C GLU A 101 -14.40 7.02 0.22
N GLU A 102 -13.45 6.15 -0.13
CA GLU A 102 -13.29 5.64 -1.48
C GLU A 102 -12.78 4.19 -1.49
N ASP A 103 -13.19 3.40 -2.48
CA ASP A 103 -12.60 2.11 -2.79
C ASP A 103 -11.31 2.31 -3.59
N LEU A 104 -10.18 2.03 -2.98
CA LEU A 104 -8.87 2.23 -3.58
C LEU A 104 -8.36 0.98 -4.29
N THR A 105 -8.15 1.13 -5.59
CA THR A 105 -7.40 0.15 -6.36
C THR A 105 -5.92 0.17 -5.96
N VAL A 106 -5.40 -0.98 -5.55
CA VAL A 106 -3.97 -1.18 -5.29
C VAL A 106 -3.22 -1.36 -6.61
N HIS A 107 -2.16 -0.58 -6.79
CA HIS A 107 -1.33 -0.60 -8.01
C HIS A 107 0.01 -1.28 -7.80
N VAL A 108 0.55 -1.17 -6.57
CA VAL A 108 1.84 -1.73 -6.18
C VAL A 108 1.71 -2.36 -4.80
N VAL A 109 2.24 -3.57 -4.62
CA VAL A 109 2.45 -4.19 -3.31
C VAL A 109 3.93 -4.10 -2.97
N ILE A 110 4.23 -3.53 -1.80
CA ILE A 110 5.55 -3.50 -1.19
C ILE A 110 5.66 -4.69 -0.24
N GLY A 111 6.38 -5.72 -0.67
CA GLY A 111 6.67 -6.90 0.11
C GLY A 111 7.79 -6.68 1.14
N VAL A 112 8.12 -7.72 1.90
CA VAL A 112 9.15 -7.67 2.96
C VAL A 112 10.57 -7.40 2.44
N ASP A 113 10.81 -7.60 1.14
CA ASP A 113 12.04 -7.24 0.44
C ASP A 113 12.34 -5.72 0.49
N TYR A 114 11.31 -4.88 0.56
CA TYR A 114 11.43 -3.43 0.69
C TYR A 114 10.73 -2.83 1.92
N PHE A 115 9.73 -3.50 2.50
CA PHE A 115 8.88 -3.01 3.60
C PHE A 115 9.70 -2.28 4.69
N PHE A 116 10.63 -2.99 5.33
CA PHE A 116 11.43 -2.41 6.43
C PHE A 116 12.40 -1.31 5.99
N ARG A 117 12.83 -1.33 4.72
CA ARG A 117 13.71 -0.29 4.15
C ARG A 117 12.95 1.00 3.81
N MET A 118 11.63 0.89 3.71
CA MET A 118 10.74 1.99 3.41
C MET A 118 10.10 2.61 4.66
N LEU A 119 10.12 1.92 5.81
CA LEU A 119 9.66 2.49 7.07
C LEU A 119 10.53 3.68 7.49
N GLY A 120 9.86 4.72 8.01
CA GLY A 120 10.47 5.80 8.74
C GLY A 120 10.73 5.42 10.20
N SER A 121 11.09 6.42 11.00
CA SER A 121 11.39 6.23 12.43
C SER A 121 10.17 6.46 13.33
N THR A 122 9.12 7.07 12.81
CA THR A 122 8.01 7.56 13.62
C THR A 122 6.80 6.63 13.54
N ILE A 123 6.25 6.31 14.72
CA ILE A 123 5.00 5.58 14.87
C ILE A 123 4.14 6.36 15.86
N VAL A 124 2.91 6.72 15.48
CA VAL A 124 1.98 7.48 16.31
C VAL A 124 0.80 6.59 16.69
N ARG A 125 0.55 6.45 18.00
CA ARG A 125 -0.47 5.58 18.60
C ARG A 125 -1.16 6.32 19.74
N ALA A 126 -2.42 6.03 19.99
CA ALA A 126 -3.18 6.55 21.13
C ALA A 126 -3.57 5.43 22.10
N GLY A 127 -4.41 4.49 21.66
CA GLY A 127 -4.81 3.29 22.40
C GLY A 127 -4.79 2.02 21.54
N ASP A 128 -5.13 0.89 22.15
CA ASP A 128 -5.13 -0.42 21.48
C ASP A 128 -6.23 -0.56 20.42
N ASP A 129 -7.33 0.18 20.60
CA ASP A 129 -8.49 0.21 19.68
C ASP A 129 -8.47 1.41 18.73
N ASP A 130 -7.38 2.20 18.73
CA ASP A 130 -7.22 3.36 17.85
C ASP A 130 -6.35 3.03 16.63
N PRO A 131 -6.56 3.74 15.50
CA PRO A 131 -5.67 3.60 14.36
C PRO A 131 -4.26 4.11 14.70
N VAL A 132 -3.28 3.49 14.06
CA VAL A 132 -1.86 3.77 14.17
C VAL A 132 -1.39 4.42 12.88
N ALA A 133 -0.65 5.52 12.99
CA ALA A 133 0.11 6.05 11.86
C ALA A 133 1.54 5.56 11.91
N VAL A 134 2.03 5.10 10.77
CA VAL A 134 3.42 4.66 10.58
C VAL A 134 4.03 5.52 9.49
N GLU A 135 5.14 6.18 9.81
CA GLU A 135 5.91 6.94 8.84
C GLU A 135 6.54 5.99 7.82
N THR A 136 6.50 6.37 6.55
CA THR A 136 7.24 5.70 5.47
C THR A 136 7.93 6.73 4.59
N CYS A 137 8.83 6.26 3.74
CA CYS A 137 9.47 7.10 2.73
C CYS A 137 8.52 7.60 1.63
N LEU A 138 7.24 7.18 1.61
CA LEU A 138 6.21 7.66 0.68
C LEU A 138 5.17 8.56 1.35
N GLY A 139 5.23 8.73 2.66
CA GLY A 139 4.19 9.39 3.46
C GLY A 139 3.74 8.53 4.63
N TRP A 140 2.58 8.85 5.19
CA TRP A 140 2.01 8.13 6.33
C TRP A 140 1.14 6.96 5.87
N VAL A 141 1.31 5.81 6.51
CA VAL A 141 0.38 4.68 6.41
C VAL A 141 -0.47 4.65 7.67
N ILE A 142 -1.79 4.59 7.52
CA ILE A 142 -2.73 4.43 8.63
C ILE A 142 -3.20 2.97 8.68
N CYS A 143 -3.06 2.33 9.83
CA CYS A 143 -3.42 0.92 10.01
C CYS A 143 -4.03 0.67 11.40
N GLY A 144 -4.70 -0.47 11.57
CA GLY A 144 -5.32 -0.84 12.84
C GLY A 144 -6.83 -0.58 12.88
N PRO A 145 -7.47 -0.88 14.02
CA PRO A 145 -8.91 -0.77 14.18
C PRO A 145 -9.37 0.67 14.01
N GLN A 146 -10.54 0.80 13.41
CA GLN A 146 -11.23 2.08 13.25
C GLN A 146 -12.60 1.93 13.90
N THR A 147 -12.62 1.88 15.22
CA THR A 147 -13.89 1.73 15.95
C THR A 147 -14.82 2.89 15.60
N ALA A 148 -15.91 2.55 14.93
CA ALA A 148 -16.98 3.40 14.42
C ALA A 148 -17.82 4.13 15.50
N SER A 149 -17.26 4.47 16.66
CA SER A 149 -17.99 5.26 17.67
C SER A 149 -18.19 6.73 17.26
N GLN A 150 -17.82 7.11 16.03
CA GLN A 150 -18.09 8.43 15.45
C GLN A 150 -18.73 8.42 14.06
N ILE A 151 -19.12 7.26 13.52
CA ILE A 151 -19.99 7.24 12.33
C ILE A 151 -21.39 7.64 12.83
N PRO A 152 -21.94 8.82 12.46
CA PRO A 152 -23.30 9.16 12.85
C PRO A 152 -24.23 8.10 12.25
N SER A 153 -25.12 7.55 13.07
CA SER A 153 -26.16 6.66 12.55
C SER A 153 -26.95 7.40 11.46
N PRO A 154 -27.18 6.79 10.28
CA PRO A 154 -28.05 7.39 9.29
C PRO A 154 -29.44 7.58 9.91
N THR A 155 -29.93 8.82 9.85
CA THR A 155 -31.27 9.20 10.33
C THR A 155 -32.31 8.83 9.30
#